data_AF-A0A6N9SHS1-F1
#
_entry.id   AF-A0A6N9SHS1-F1
#
_cell.length_a   1.000
_cell.length_b   1.000
_cell.length_c   1.000
_cell.angle_alpha   90.00
_cell.angle_beta   90.00
_cell.angle_gamma   90.00
#
_symmetry.space_group_name_H-M   'P 1'
#
loop_
_entity.id
_entity.type
_entity.pdbx_description
1 polymer ?
#
loop_
_entity_poly.entity_id
_entity_poly.type
_entity_poly.pdbx_seq_one_letter_code
_entity_poly.pdbx_strand_id
1 'polypeptide(L)'
;FPWQVEKQDSALFALYQRMIALRKKGQALRRGGCQVLYAEDNVVVFVRVLNQQRVLVAINRGEACEVVLPASPLLNVAQWQRKEGHGQLTDGILALPAISATVWMN
;
A
#
# COMPACT_ATOMS: atom_id res chain seq x y z
N PHE A 1 -2.01 -13.26 -23.03
CA PHE A 1 -1.86 -14.72 -23.01
C PHE A 1 -2.20 -15.22 -21.62
N PRO A 2 -3.07 -16.23 -21.44
CA PRO A 2 -3.99 -16.81 -22.41
C PRO A 2 -4.99 -15.76 -22.94
N TRP A 3 -5.44 -15.89 -24.19
CA TRP A 3 -6.38 -14.92 -24.80
C TRP A 3 -7.85 -15.28 -24.58
N GLN A 4 -8.13 -16.54 -24.26
CA GLN A 4 -9.46 -17.02 -23.86
C GLN A 4 -9.80 -16.45 -22.49
N VAL A 5 -10.90 -15.68 -22.39
CA VAL A 5 -11.28 -14.92 -21.18
C VAL A 5 -11.62 -15.86 -20.03
N GLU A 6 -12.27 -16.97 -20.32
CA GLU A 6 -12.61 -18.04 -19.38
C GLU A 6 -11.38 -18.71 -18.74
N LYS A 7 -10.17 -18.53 -19.31
CA LYS A 7 -8.90 -18.99 -18.74
C LYS A 7 -8.14 -17.90 -17.99
N GLN A 8 -8.69 -16.70 -17.90
CA GLN A 8 -8.07 -15.57 -17.21
C GLN A 8 -8.62 -15.44 -15.80
N ASP A 9 -7.75 -15.09 -14.85
CA ASP A 9 -8.15 -14.68 -13.51
C ASP A 9 -8.68 -13.25 -13.57
N SER A 10 -10.01 -13.10 -13.55
CA SER A 10 -10.69 -11.81 -13.62
C SER A 10 -10.47 -10.96 -12.37
N ALA A 11 -10.29 -11.57 -11.21
CA ALA A 11 -10.03 -10.87 -9.96
C ALA A 11 -8.63 -10.26 -9.98
N LEU A 12 -7.63 -11.04 -10.41
CA LEU A 12 -6.25 -10.57 -10.59
C LEU A 12 -6.19 -9.47 -11.65
N PHE A 13 -6.89 -9.65 -12.78
CA PHE A 13 -6.95 -8.64 -13.83
C PHE A 13 -7.52 -7.31 -13.32
N ALA A 14 -8.65 -7.35 -12.60
CA ALA A 14 -9.25 -6.17 -12.01
C ALA A 14 -8.34 -5.51 -10.97
N LEU A 15 -7.64 -6.30 -10.14
CA LEU A 15 -6.64 -5.80 -9.20
C LEU A 15 -5.53 -5.03 -9.94
N TYR A 16 -4.93 -5.61 -10.98
CA TYR A 16 -3.90 -4.94 -11.76
C TYR A 16 -4.40 -3.66 -12.42
N GLN A 17 -5.61 -3.65 -12.98
CA GLN A 17 -6.20 -2.44 -13.55
C GLN A 17 -6.26 -1.31 -12.51
N ARG A 18 -6.76 -1.59 -11.29
CA ARG A 18 -6.84 -0.57 -10.23
C ARG A 18 -5.45 -0.14 -9.75
N MET A 19 -4.52 -1.07 -9.55
CA MET A 19 -3.13 -0.76 -9.16
C MET A 19 -2.39 0.07 -10.21
N ILE A 20 -2.58 -0.22 -11.50
CA ILE A 20 -2.03 0.59 -12.61
C ILE A 20 -2.65 1.98 -12.61
N ALA A 21 -3.97 2.09 -12.46
CA ALA A 21 -4.65 3.38 -12.37
C ALA A 21 -4.14 4.20 -11.18
N LEU A 22 -3.94 3.57 -10.03
CA LEU A 22 -3.38 4.18 -8.83
C LEU A 22 -1.96 4.70 -9.08
N ARG A 23 -1.09 3.89 -9.69
CA ARG A 23 0.27 4.30 -10.09
C ARG A 23 0.29 5.46 -11.09
N LYS A 24 -0.66 5.49 -12.04
CA LYS A 24 -0.79 6.60 -13.00
C LYS A 24 -1.23 7.89 -12.31
N LYS A 25 -2.18 7.83 -11.37
CA LYS A 25 -2.68 9.00 -10.62
C LYS A 25 -1.67 9.50 -9.58
N GLY A 26 -0.99 8.61 -8.87
CA GLY A 26 0.03 8.96 -7.86
C GLY A 26 1.39 9.26 -8.49
N GLN A 27 1.78 10.53 -8.57
CA GLN A 27 3.13 10.89 -9.04
C GLN A 27 4.22 10.39 -8.10
N ALA A 28 3.99 10.39 -6.78
CA ALA A 28 4.93 9.88 -5.79
C ALA A 28 5.27 8.39 -6.01
N LEU A 29 4.31 7.57 -6.47
CA LEU A 29 4.55 6.16 -6.82
C LEU A 29 5.52 5.97 -8.00
N ARG A 30 5.63 6.98 -8.88
CA ARG A 30 6.45 6.94 -10.10
C ARG A 30 7.80 7.65 -9.94
N ARG A 31 7.79 8.83 -9.31
CA ARG A 31 8.93 9.75 -9.26
C ARG A 31 9.31 10.17 -7.85
N GLY A 32 8.51 9.80 -6.84
CA GLY A 32 8.78 10.14 -5.46
C GLY A 32 9.90 9.29 -4.87
N GLY A 33 10.59 9.86 -3.87
CA GLY A 33 11.52 9.14 -3.02
C GLY A 33 10.85 7.95 -2.32
N CYS A 34 11.64 7.04 -1.79
CA CYS A 34 11.19 5.84 -1.10
C CYS A 34 11.88 5.75 0.26
N GLN A 35 11.09 5.70 1.33
CA GLN A 35 11.60 5.53 2.69
C GLN A 35 10.92 4.31 3.32
N VAL A 36 11.73 3.33 3.74
CA VAL A 36 11.24 2.20 4.54
C VAL A 36 11.01 2.69 5.98
N LEU A 37 9.86 2.34 6.54
CA LEU A 37 9.45 2.71 7.90
C LEU A 37 9.46 1.50 8.85
N TYR A 38 9.15 0.31 8.33
CA TYR A 38 9.13 -0.94 9.08
C TYR A 38 9.51 -2.08 8.15
N ALA A 39 10.38 -2.99 8.60
CA ALA A 39 10.79 -4.17 7.84
C ALA A 39 11.24 -5.27 8.81
N GLU A 40 10.29 -6.02 9.33
CA GLU A 40 10.53 -7.11 10.27
C GLU A 40 9.68 -8.33 9.85
N ASP A 41 10.24 -9.53 10.02
CA ASP A 41 9.63 -10.81 9.68
C ASP A 41 8.96 -10.83 8.28
N ASN A 42 7.63 -10.84 8.29
CA ASN A 42 6.78 -10.97 7.11
C ASN A 42 6.15 -9.64 6.68
N VAL A 43 6.50 -8.52 7.32
CA VAL A 43 5.90 -7.23 7.01
C VAL A 43 6.95 -6.22 6.54
N VAL A 44 6.63 -5.54 5.44
CA VAL A 44 7.37 -4.37 4.98
C VAL A 44 6.40 -3.20 4.83
N VAL A 45 6.72 -2.08 5.45
CA VAL A 45 5.98 -0.81 5.32
C VAL A 45 6.93 0.28 4.85
N PHE A 46 6.55 0.96 3.77
CA PHE A 46 7.32 2.07 3.23
C PHE A 46 6.41 3.18 2.72
N VAL A 47 6.97 4.39 2.65
CA VAL A 47 6.28 5.56 2.11
C VAL A 47 6.96 6.05 0.84
N ARG A 48 6.14 6.41 -0.16
CA ARG A 48 6.57 7.14 -1.35
C ARG A 48 6.22 8.61 -1.20
N VAL A 49 7.19 9.48 -1.48
CA VAL A 49 7.12 10.90 -1.13
C VAL A 49 7.46 11.77 -2.34
N LEU A 50 6.56 12.67 -2.73
CA LEU A 50 6.84 13.71 -3.72
C LEU A 50 6.04 14.97 -3.39
N ASN A 51 6.74 16.08 -3.12
CA ASN A 51 6.14 17.35 -2.70
C ASN A 51 5.20 17.14 -1.49
N GLN A 52 3.91 17.39 -1.64
CA GLN A 52 2.89 17.18 -0.60
C GLN A 52 2.24 15.78 -0.67
N GLN A 53 2.43 15.05 -1.76
CA GLN A 53 1.85 13.71 -1.90
C GLN A 53 2.67 12.70 -1.10
N ARG A 54 1.96 11.91 -0.31
CA ARG A 54 2.43 10.78 0.49
C ARG A 54 1.63 9.55 0.10
N VAL A 55 2.32 8.44 -0.10
CA VAL A 55 1.70 7.14 -0.37
C VAL A 55 2.31 6.12 0.56
N LEU A 56 1.55 5.68 1.54
CA LEU A 56 1.95 4.61 2.46
C LEU A 56 1.59 3.26 1.83
N VAL A 57 2.53 2.33 1.84
CA VAL A 57 2.33 0.97 1.36
C VAL A 57 2.74 0.01 2.48
N ALA A 58 1.83 -0.87 2.87
CA ALA A 58 2.10 -1.96 3.79
C ALA A 58 1.88 -3.29 3.06
N ILE A 59 2.84 -4.20 3.20
CA ILE A 59 2.79 -5.55 2.62
C ILE A 59 3.03 -6.53 3.75
N ASN A 60 2.10 -7.44 3.97
CA ASN A 60 2.21 -8.55 4.90
C ASN A 60 2.16 -9.86 4.12
N ARG A 61 3.18 -10.71 4.23
CA ARG A 61 3.18 -12.06 3.63
C ARG A 61 2.87 -13.18 4.62
N GLY A 62 2.68 -12.85 5.90
CA GLY A 62 2.43 -13.80 6.98
C GLY A 62 0.96 -13.82 7.39
N GLU A 63 0.73 -14.23 8.64
CA GLU A 63 -0.59 -14.19 9.29
C GLU A 63 -1.05 -12.76 9.57
N ALA A 64 -2.34 -12.61 9.87
CA ALA A 64 -2.88 -11.31 10.27
C ALA A 64 -2.15 -10.79 11.52
N CYS A 65 -1.75 -9.51 11.50
CA CYS A 65 -0.93 -8.94 12.55
C CYS A 65 -1.17 -7.44 12.73
N GLU A 66 -0.69 -6.91 13.84
CA GLU A 66 -0.61 -5.48 14.11
C GLU A 66 0.85 -5.01 14.05
N VAL A 67 1.06 -3.82 13.51
CA VAL A 67 2.38 -3.20 13.40
C VAL A 67 2.30 -1.77 13.92
N VAL A 68 3.12 -1.46 14.91
CA VAL A 68 3.28 -0.10 15.42
C VAL A 68 4.35 0.59 14.60
N LEU A 69 3.98 1.63 13.86
CA LEU A 69 4.94 2.40 13.09
C LEU A 69 5.73 3.34 13.99
N PRO A 70 7.05 3.50 13.77
CA PRO A 70 7.81 4.53 14.46
C PRO A 70 7.28 5.91 14.08
N ALA A 71 7.33 6.85 15.02
CA ALA A 71 6.97 8.24 14.76
C ALA A 71 7.82 8.79 13.59
N SER A 72 7.16 9.35 12.58
CA SER A 72 7.83 9.88 11.41
C SER A 72 7.09 11.10 10.86
N PRO A 73 7.80 12.20 10.54
CA PRO A 73 7.17 13.35 9.90
C PRO A 73 6.59 13.01 8.51
N LEU A 74 7.01 11.91 7.90
CA LEU A 74 6.45 11.43 6.64
C LEU A 74 5.02 10.88 6.78
N LEU A 75 4.61 10.55 8.01
CA LEU A 75 3.26 10.08 8.34
C LEU A 75 2.31 11.21 8.76
N ASN A 76 2.83 12.43 8.96
CA ASN A 76 2.07 13.60 9.38
C ASN A 76 1.28 14.20 8.20
N VAL A 77 0.15 13.58 7.88
CA VAL A 77 -0.83 14.07 6.90
C VAL A 77 -2.18 14.25 7.59
N ALA A 78 -3.00 15.18 7.10
CA ALA A 78 -4.29 15.47 7.72
C ALA A 78 -5.23 14.26 7.75
N GLN A 79 -5.23 13.46 6.68
CA GLN A 79 -6.02 12.23 6.62
C GLN A 79 -5.42 11.25 5.61
N TRP A 80 -5.35 9.97 5.99
CA TRP A 80 -5.03 8.88 5.08
C TRP A 80 -6.30 8.31 4.46
N GLN A 81 -6.32 8.18 3.13
CA GLN A 81 -7.39 7.51 2.40
C GLN A 81 -6.88 6.18 1.86
N ARG A 82 -7.47 5.07 2.31
CA ARG A 82 -7.17 3.75 1.74
C ARG A 82 -7.65 3.68 0.30
N LYS A 83 -6.74 3.34 -0.62
CA LYS A 83 -7.03 3.25 -2.06
C LYS A 83 -7.09 1.81 -2.55
N GLU A 84 -6.33 0.90 -1.95
CA GLU A 84 -6.36 -0.54 -2.23
C GLU A 84 -6.07 -1.33 -0.95
N GLY A 85 -6.50 -2.59 -0.93
CA GLY A 85 -6.31 -3.50 0.19
C GLY A 85 -7.32 -3.31 1.33
N HIS A 86 -7.13 -4.10 2.39
CA HIS A 86 -8.05 -4.21 3.52
C HIS A 86 -7.42 -3.86 4.87
N GLY A 87 -6.15 -3.46 4.90
CA GLY A 87 -5.51 -2.99 6.11
C GLY A 87 -6.18 -1.74 6.67
N GLN A 88 -5.98 -1.50 7.96
CA GLN A 88 -6.45 -0.32 8.68
C GLN A 88 -5.26 0.43 9.25
N LEU A 89 -5.38 1.76 9.34
CA LEU A 89 -4.36 2.63 9.92
C LEU A 89 -5.06 3.57 10.91
N THR A 90 -4.71 3.47 12.18
CA THR A 90 -5.25 4.29 13.26
C THR A 90 -4.13 4.63 14.22
N ASP A 91 -3.88 5.92 14.44
CA ASP A 91 -2.89 6.43 15.41
C ASP A 91 -1.49 5.78 15.28
N GLY A 92 -1.03 5.57 14.05
CA GLY A 92 0.28 4.95 13.76
C GLY A 92 0.32 3.43 13.89
N ILE A 93 -0.81 2.79 14.22
CA ILE A 93 -0.96 1.34 14.29
C ILE A 93 -1.61 0.84 13.00
N LEU A 94 -0.97 -0.16 12.38
CA LEU A 94 -1.48 -0.86 11.21
C LEU A 94 -2.05 -2.21 11.62
N ALA A 95 -3.33 -2.45 11.33
CA ALA A 95 -3.90 -3.80 11.34
C ALA A 95 -3.86 -4.36 9.91
N LEU A 96 -3.09 -5.44 9.69
CA LEU A 96 -2.82 -6.01 8.37
C LEU A 96 -3.39 -7.43 8.29
N PRO A 97 -4.28 -7.73 7.32
CA PRO A 97 -4.72 -9.10 7.06
C PRO A 97 -3.56 -10.00 6.62
N ALA A 98 -3.74 -11.31 6.73
CA ALA A 98 -2.81 -12.30 6.21
C ALA A 98 -2.65 -12.14 4.68
N ILE A 99 -1.43 -12.32 4.17
CA ILE A 99 -1.09 -12.26 2.74
C ILE A 99 -1.78 -11.08 2.04
N SER A 100 -1.41 -9.86 2.43
CA SER A 100 -2.08 -8.65 1.99
C SER A 100 -1.12 -7.55 1.59
N ALA A 101 -1.61 -6.64 0.75
CA ALA A 101 -0.98 -5.36 0.49
C ALA A 101 -2.05 -4.27 0.57
N THR A 102 -1.75 -3.19 1.28
CA THR A 102 -2.66 -2.06 1.45
C THR A 102 -1.94 -0.77 1.10
N VAL A 103 -2.62 0.10 0.36
CA VAL A 103 -2.09 1.39 -0.10
C VAL A 103 -2.98 2.52 0.40
N TRP A 104 -2.38 3.49 1.08
CA TRP A 104 -3.03 4.73 1.49
C TRP A 104 -2.41 5.93 0.79
N MET A 105 -3.22 6.94 0.50
CA MET A 105 -2.78 8.22 -0.05
C MET A 105 -3.42 9.38 0.71
N ASN A 106 -2.71 10.50 0.83
CA ASN A 106 -3.29 11.78 1.26
C ASN A 106 -3.74 12.63 0.07
#